data_AF-A0AAV5IDX6-F1
#
_entry.id   AF-A0AAV5IDX6-F1
#
_cell.length_a   1.000
_cell.length_b   1.000
_cell.length_c   1.000
_cell.angle_alpha   90.00
_cell.angle_beta   90.00
_cell.angle_gamma   90.00
#
_symmetry.space_group_name_H-M   'P 1'
#
loop_
_entity.id
_entity.type
_entity.pdbx_description
1 polymer ?
#
loop_
_entity_poly.entity_id
_entity_poly.type
_entity_poly.pdbx_seq_one_letter_code
_entity_poly.pdbx_strand_id
1 'polypeptide(L)'
;MIRLVDEFVVSGQSIQSISIRDESRPPTIVNIDGCTHLKLLLLMSDNMTDTQFHHLLSKLPLLEELYLFHCYKLEEIKISNPKLKTLVVSLECQTSLKILEIAAPSLKSFIFTSGVFDPNSCKIKVADCCCSLETLVLFKYFAAEGAIQNLISKFPLLENLWIIGFTELERMSVQNLRLKRLHIAGCLNLKAVEVCSPDLFEFHCTGRESPKFSVADMKASGGLKFEDETSRIWLKRFKRMLINIVGIKDDEILGMIYVE
;
A
#
# COMPACT_ATOMS: atom_id res chain seq x y z
N MET A 1 14.15 39.66 18.89
CA MET A 1 14.74 38.31 18.95
C MET A 1 13.76 37.43 19.71
N ILE A 2 12.78 36.85 19.00
CA ILE A 2 11.71 36.04 19.60
C ILE A 2 12.09 34.58 19.33
N ARG A 3 12.28 33.80 20.39
CA ARG A 3 12.60 32.37 20.31
C ARG A 3 11.40 31.64 19.71
N LEU A 4 11.61 31.02 18.55
CA LEU A 4 10.73 29.99 18.02
C LEU A 4 10.72 28.81 19.02
N VAL A 5 9.53 28.39 19.43
CA VAL A 5 9.33 27.19 20.25
C VAL A 5 8.96 26.09 19.26
N ASP A 6 9.97 25.38 18.73
CA ASP A 6 9.85 24.50 17.54
C ASP A 6 9.55 23.02 17.86
N GLU A 7 9.20 22.68 19.11
CA GLU A 7 8.94 21.29 19.52
C GLU A 7 7.56 21.12 20.16
N PHE A 8 6.73 20.25 19.59
CA PHE A 8 5.45 19.83 20.13
C PHE A 8 5.58 18.42 20.70
N VAL A 9 5.57 18.31 22.03
CA VAL A 9 5.76 17.03 22.74
C VAL A 9 4.41 16.44 23.12
N VAL A 10 4.17 15.20 22.69
CA VAL A 10 3.03 14.37 23.13
C VAL A 10 3.58 13.15 23.85
N SER A 11 3.13 12.94 25.08
CA SER A 11 3.56 11.79 25.87
C SER A 11 2.40 11.21 26.67
N GLY A 12 2.36 9.90 26.81
CA GLY A 12 1.31 9.21 27.54
C GLY A 12 1.22 7.74 27.15
N GLN A 13 1.34 6.85 28.13
CA GLN A 13 1.24 5.40 27.92
C GLN A 13 -0.20 4.93 27.63
N SER A 14 -1.21 5.78 27.87
CA SER A 14 -2.60 5.51 27.48
C SER A 14 -2.90 5.83 26.02
N ILE A 15 -2.01 6.58 25.33
CA ILE A 15 -2.23 7.00 23.95
C ILE A 15 -1.94 5.82 23.03
N GLN A 16 -2.97 5.37 22.30
CA GLN A 16 -2.88 4.22 21.39
C GLN A 16 -2.97 4.62 19.91
N SER A 17 -3.42 5.82 19.61
CA SER A 17 -3.60 6.31 18.24
C SER A 17 -3.19 7.79 18.16
N ILE A 18 -2.40 8.12 17.15
CA ILE A 18 -1.96 9.49 16.85
C ILE A 18 -2.05 9.73 15.35
N SER A 19 -2.52 10.92 14.99
CA SER A 19 -2.47 11.45 13.62
C SER A 19 -1.62 12.72 13.63
N ILE A 20 -0.52 12.71 12.88
CA ILE A 20 0.37 13.86 12.69
C ILE A 20 0.16 14.40 11.29
N ARG A 21 -0.13 15.69 11.19
CA ARG A 21 -0.22 16.45 9.95
C ARG A 21 0.72 17.65 10.06
N ASP A 22 1.87 17.57 9.41
CA ASP A 22 2.86 18.65 9.33
C ASP A 22 2.92 19.21 7.90
N GLU A 23 2.21 20.33 7.73
CA GLU A 23 2.24 21.17 6.52
C GLU A 23 3.04 22.47 6.78
N SER A 24 3.69 22.61 7.96
CA SER A 24 4.21 23.90 8.43
C SER A 24 5.54 24.29 7.80
N ARG A 25 5.77 25.61 7.70
CA ARG A 25 7.06 26.22 7.37
C ARG A 25 7.38 27.28 8.43
N PRO A 26 8.38 27.09 9.32
CA PRO A 26 9.33 25.97 9.39
C PRO A 26 8.70 24.66 9.89
N PRO A 27 9.38 23.50 9.73
CA PRO A 27 8.87 22.20 10.15
C PRO A 27 8.65 22.15 11.67
N THR A 28 7.54 21.56 12.11
CA THR A 28 7.27 21.37 13.54
C THR A 28 7.86 20.05 14.00
N ILE A 29 8.77 20.06 14.97
CA ILE A 29 9.28 18.81 15.55
C ILE A 29 8.22 18.23 16.47
N VAL A 30 7.55 17.17 16.05
CA VAL A 30 6.61 16.44 16.90
C VAL A 30 7.34 15.30 17.60
N ASN A 31 7.47 15.40 18.92
CA ASN A 31 8.12 14.39 19.75
C ASN A 31 7.04 13.52 20.42
N ILE A 32 6.97 12.25 20.02
CA ILE A 32 6.04 11.26 20.59
C ILE A 32 6.75 10.11 21.30
N ASP A 33 8.01 10.29 21.70
CA ASP A 33 8.84 9.26 22.34
C ASP A 33 8.19 8.67 23.60
N GLY A 34 7.37 9.46 24.30
CA GLY A 34 6.62 9.02 25.47
C GLY A 34 5.39 8.16 25.18
N CYS A 35 5.02 7.95 23.91
CA CYS A 35 3.85 7.20 23.47
C CYS A 35 4.21 5.74 23.14
N THR A 36 4.88 5.04 24.06
CA THR A 36 5.43 3.68 23.81
C THR A 36 4.38 2.59 23.58
N HIS A 37 3.11 2.87 23.91
CA HIS A 37 1.97 1.96 23.71
C HIS A 37 1.13 2.32 22.47
N LEU A 38 1.66 3.20 21.62
CA LEU A 38 1.01 3.57 20.37
C LEU A 38 0.88 2.34 19.47
N LYS A 39 -0.34 2.12 18.98
CA LYS A 39 -0.69 1.04 18.06
C LYS A 39 -0.96 1.54 16.66
N LEU A 40 -1.47 2.77 16.53
CA LEU A 40 -1.79 3.38 15.25
C LEU A 40 -1.06 4.72 15.11
N LEU A 41 -0.31 4.86 14.02
CA LEU A 41 0.28 6.12 13.60
C LEU A 41 -0.17 6.45 12.18
N LEU A 42 -0.87 7.58 12.04
CA LEU A 42 -1.07 8.25 10.76
C LEU A 42 -0.09 9.42 10.68
N LEU A 43 0.73 9.43 9.65
CA LEU A 43 1.72 10.47 9.41
C LEU A 43 1.51 11.08 8.03
N MET A 44 1.29 12.40 8.03
CA MET A 44 1.32 13.23 6.84
C MET A 44 2.32 14.36 7.07
N SER A 45 3.39 14.41 6.27
CA SER A 45 4.45 15.38 6.51
C SER A 45 5.29 15.67 5.27
N ASP A 46 5.27 16.92 4.81
CA ASP A 46 6.05 17.38 3.66
C ASP A 46 7.55 17.51 3.98
N ASN A 47 7.90 17.64 5.26
CA ASN A 47 9.24 18.05 5.67
C ASN A 47 10.06 16.98 6.39
N MET A 48 9.49 15.81 6.66
CA MET A 48 10.13 14.77 7.46
C MET A 48 11.27 14.12 6.68
N THR A 49 12.44 14.05 7.30
CA THR A 49 13.61 13.35 6.75
C THR A 49 13.56 11.87 7.11
N ASP A 50 14.28 11.05 6.34
CA ASP A 50 14.46 9.61 6.63
C ASP A 50 14.95 9.37 8.06
N THR A 51 15.91 10.17 8.52
CA THR A 51 16.46 10.07 9.88
C THR A 51 15.43 10.34 10.97
N GLN A 52 14.59 11.36 10.80
CA GLN A 52 13.51 11.67 11.74
C GLN A 52 12.46 10.55 11.74
N PHE A 53 12.10 10.05 10.56
CA PHE A 53 11.14 8.97 10.41
C PHE A 53 11.62 7.65 11.05
N HIS A 54 12.86 7.23 10.79
CA HIS A 54 13.41 6.01 11.42
C HIS A 54 13.60 6.18 12.92
N HIS A 55 13.99 7.37 13.38
CA HIS A 55 14.06 7.67 14.81
C HIS A 55 12.69 7.51 15.46
N LEU A 56 11.65 8.11 14.88
CA LEU A 56 10.26 8.00 15.32
C LEU A 56 9.82 6.55 15.42
N LEU A 57 10.00 5.76 14.35
CA LEU A 57 9.62 4.35 14.33
C LEU A 57 10.35 3.52 15.39
N SER A 58 11.61 3.82 15.69
CA SER A 58 12.39 3.10 16.71
C SER A 58 11.79 3.21 18.12
N LYS A 59 10.96 4.23 18.37
CA LYS A 59 10.30 4.49 19.66
C LYS A 59 8.93 3.83 19.79
N LEU A 60 8.44 3.20 18.72
CA LEU A 60 7.07 2.66 18.64
C LEU A 60 7.09 1.12 18.47
N PRO A 61 7.60 0.37 19.47
CA PRO A 61 7.77 -1.09 19.37
C PRO A 61 6.44 -1.87 19.32
N LEU A 62 5.34 -1.24 19.73
CA LEU A 62 4.00 -1.83 19.78
C LEU A 62 3.11 -1.41 18.60
N LEU A 63 3.67 -0.69 17.61
CA LEU A 63 2.93 -0.21 16.47
C LEU A 63 2.33 -1.38 15.66
N GLU A 64 1.02 -1.39 15.53
CA GLU A 64 0.25 -2.39 14.79
C GLU A 64 -0.17 -1.85 13.40
N GLU A 65 -0.34 -0.54 13.27
CA GLU A 65 -0.81 0.12 12.05
C GLU A 65 -0.01 1.39 11.76
N LEU A 66 0.51 1.49 10.54
CA LEU A 66 1.27 2.63 10.05
C LEU A 66 0.69 3.11 8.73
N TYR A 67 0.29 4.37 8.71
CA TYR A 67 -0.22 5.05 7.53
C TYR A 67 0.67 6.24 7.20
N LEU A 68 1.28 6.23 6.01
CA LEU A 68 2.12 7.29 5.48
C LEU A 68 1.39 7.93 4.31
N PHE A 69 1.07 9.21 4.44
CA PHE A 69 0.41 10.00 3.41
C PHE A 69 1.29 11.19 3.06
N HIS A 70 1.49 11.47 1.77
CA HIS A 70 2.15 12.71 1.32
C HIS A 70 3.52 12.98 1.98
N CYS A 71 4.29 11.92 2.29
CA CYS A 71 5.63 12.04 2.88
C CYS A 71 6.70 12.28 1.79
N TYR A 72 6.62 13.42 1.10
CA TYR A 72 7.33 13.64 -0.17
C TYR A 72 8.86 13.67 -0.08
N LYS A 73 9.41 14.06 1.08
CA LYS A 73 10.87 14.11 1.30
C LYS A 73 11.51 12.78 1.70
N LEU A 74 10.72 11.74 1.97
CA LEU A 74 11.28 10.44 2.29
C LEU A 74 11.88 9.81 1.04
N GLU A 75 13.15 9.43 1.10
CA GLU A 75 13.88 8.77 0.03
C GLU A 75 14.03 7.27 0.30
N GLU A 76 14.27 6.90 1.56
CA GLU A 76 14.40 5.53 2.02
C GLU A 76 13.52 5.24 3.24
N ILE A 77 12.47 4.45 3.02
CA ILE A 77 11.60 3.94 4.09
C ILE A 77 12.05 2.53 4.44
N LYS A 78 12.59 2.35 5.66
CA LYS A 78 12.99 1.04 6.20
C LYS A 78 12.15 0.75 7.43
N ILE A 79 11.31 -0.27 7.33
CA ILE A 79 10.37 -0.65 8.38
C ILE A 79 10.78 -2.02 8.89
N SER A 80 11.20 -2.08 10.16
CA SER A 80 11.47 -3.32 10.88
C SER A 80 10.64 -3.32 12.16
N ASN A 81 9.45 -3.91 12.10
CA ASN A 81 8.54 -3.94 13.25
C ASN A 81 7.77 -5.27 13.29
N PRO A 82 7.98 -6.11 14.31
CA PRO A 82 7.36 -7.43 14.40
C PRO A 82 5.89 -7.40 14.78
N LYS A 83 5.35 -6.27 15.27
CA LYS A 83 3.94 -6.11 15.65
C LYS A 83 3.08 -5.47 14.56
N LEU A 84 3.71 -4.90 13.53
CA LEU A 84 3.02 -4.23 12.44
C LEU A 84 2.16 -5.23 11.65
N LYS A 85 0.86 -4.94 11.57
CA LYS A 85 -0.17 -5.72 10.87
C LYS A 85 -0.65 -5.01 9.61
N THR A 86 -0.67 -3.69 9.61
CA THR A 86 -1.13 -2.87 8.48
C THR A 86 -0.09 -1.83 8.13
N LEU A 87 0.29 -1.79 6.86
CA LEU A 87 1.13 -0.75 6.29
C LEU A 87 0.44 -0.13 5.09
N VAL A 88 0.32 1.20 5.12
CA VAL A 88 -0.22 1.98 4.02
C VAL A 88 0.78 3.07 3.66
N VAL A 89 1.18 3.11 2.39
CA VAL A 89 2.07 4.14 1.85
C VAL A 89 1.37 4.76 0.64
N SER A 90 0.95 6.01 0.78
CA SER A 90 0.21 6.75 -0.25
C SER A 90 0.96 8.01 -0.68
N LEU A 91 1.43 8.01 -1.92
CA LEU A 91 2.29 9.04 -2.48
C LEU A 91 1.63 9.62 -3.74
N GLU A 92 0.56 10.38 -3.59
CA GLU A 92 -0.28 10.84 -4.71
C GLU A 92 0.39 11.82 -5.69
N CYS A 93 1.51 12.43 -5.30
CA CYS A 93 2.23 13.44 -6.08
C CYS A 93 3.67 13.01 -6.36
N GLN A 94 4.49 13.94 -6.88
CA GLN A 94 5.93 13.74 -7.00
C GLN A 94 6.51 13.29 -5.66
N THR A 95 7.15 12.13 -5.67
CA THR A 95 7.80 11.54 -4.51
C THR A 95 9.29 11.36 -4.80
N SER A 96 10.12 11.59 -3.78
CA SER A 96 11.55 11.27 -3.82
C SER A 96 11.83 9.82 -3.37
N LEU A 97 10.79 9.03 -3.07
CA LEU A 97 10.94 7.69 -2.51
C LEU A 97 11.59 6.74 -3.53
N LYS A 98 12.82 6.32 -3.23
CA LYS A 98 13.62 5.40 -4.04
C LYS A 98 13.55 3.98 -3.52
N ILE A 99 13.41 3.78 -2.21
CA ILE A 99 13.45 2.45 -1.58
C ILE A 99 12.38 2.34 -0.49
N LEU A 100 11.60 1.27 -0.55
CA LEU A 100 10.71 0.83 0.51
C LEU A 100 11.09 -0.59 0.94
N GLU A 101 11.75 -0.72 2.08
CA GLU A 101 12.19 -1.98 2.67
C GLU A 101 11.31 -2.35 3.87
N ILE A 102 10.70 -3.55 3.81
CA ILE A 102 9.73 -4.00 4.81
C ILE A 102 10.18 -5.34 5.41
N ALA A 103 10.38 -5.36 6.72
CA ALA A 103 10.65 -6.53 7.56
C ALA A 103 9.64 -6.56 8.73
N ALA A 104 8.46 -7.09 8.47
CA ALA A 104 7.34 -7.14 9.41
C ALA A 104 6.64 -8.52 9.33
N PRO A 105 7.05 -9.51 10.14
CA PRO A 105 6.51 -10.87 10.07
C PRO A 105 5.02 -10.99 10.38
N SER A 106 4.45 -10.03 11.12
CA SER A 106 3.01 -9.98 11.43
C SER A 106 2.18 -9.20 10.42
N LEU A 107 2.79 -8.72 9.32
CA LEU A 107 2.12 -7.87 8.34
C LEU A 107 1.04 -8.68 7.61
N LYS A 108 -0.20 -8.23 7.71
CA LYS A 108 -1.39 -8.83 7.08
C LYS A 108 -1.87 -8.04 5.87
N SER A 109 -1.76 -6.71 5.92
CA SER A 109 -2.22 -5.82 4.85
C SER A 109 -1.12 -4.85 4.45
N PHE A 110 -0.85 -4.78 3.16
CA PHE A 110 0.09 -3.83 2.57
C PHE A 110 -0.53 -3.14 1.36
N ILE A 111 -0.60 -1.81 1.44
CA ILE A 111 -1.14 -0.95 0.40
C ILE A 111 -0.07 0.05 0.00
N PHE A 112 0.24 0.09 -1.28
CA PHE A 112 1.17 1.05 -1.87
C PHE A 112 0.51 1.76 -3.05
N THR A 113 0.48 3.09 -3.00
CA THR A 113 -0.01 3.94 -4.09
C THR A 113 1.05 4.98 -4.46
N SER A 114 1.23 5.21 -5.76
CA SER A 114 2.13 6.23 -6.31
C SER A 114 1.38 7.08 -7.35
N GLY A 115 1.63 8.39 -7.36
CA GLY A 115 1.14 9.30 -8.41
C GLY A 115 2.06 9.37 -9.62
N VAL A 116 3.28 8.84 -9.52
CA VAL A 116 4.33 9.00 -10.53
C VAL A 116 4.51 7.72 -11.34
N PHE A 117 4.42 7.85 -12.66
CA PHE A 117 4.78 6.83 -13.65
C PHE A 117 6.25 7.02 -14.08
N ASP A 118 7.21 6.75 -13.18
CA ASP A 118 8.65 6.87 -13.47
C ASP A 118 9.34 5.49 -13.38
N PRO A 119 10.09 5.06 -14.41
CA PRO A 119 10.95 3.88 -14.34
C PRO A 119 11.97 3.89 -13.19
N ASN A 120 12.35 5.08 -12.70
CA ASN A 120 13.20 5.28 -11.53
C ASN A 120 12.43 5.38 -10.20
N SER A 121 11.15 5.03 -10.20
CA SER A 121 10.31 5.03 -9.01
C SER A 121 10.78 4.06 -7.92
N CYS A 122 10.08 4.10 -6.79
CA CYS A 122 10.37 3.33 -5.59
C CYS A 122 10.61 1.83 -5.85
N LYS A 123 11.71 1.28 -5.34
CA LYS A 123 11.94 -0.16 -5.29
C LYS A 123 11.35 -0.72 -4.01
N ILE A 124 10.29 -1.53 -4.13
CA ILE A 124 9.70 -2.24 -3.01
C ILE A 124 10.48 -3.53 -2.78
N LYS A 125 11.07 -3.66 -1.59
CA LYS A 125 11.78 -4.85 -1.14
C LYS A 125 11.11 -5.37 0.13
N VAL A 126 10.53 -6.54 0.04
CA VAL A 126 9.91 -7.20 1.18
C VAL A 126 10.79 -8.36 1.63
N ALA A 127 11.15 -8.38 2.91
CA ALA A 127 11.95 -9.44 3.51
C ALA A 127 11.16 -10.75 3.55
N ASP A 128 11.88 -11.88 3.52
CA ASP A 128 11.26 -13.21 3.44
C ASP A 128 10.50 -13.60 4.72
N CYS A 129 10.73 -12.86 5.82
CA CYS A 129 9.97 -13.02 7.06
C CYS A 129 8.52 -12.53 6.97
N CYS A 130 8.17 -11.71 5.97
CA CYS A 130 6.84 -11.14 5.77
C CYS A 130 5.85 -12.14 5.13
N CYS A 131 5.80 -13.37 5.62
CA CYS A 131 5.01 -14.45 5.02
C CYS A 131 3.53 -14.47 5.44
N SER A 132 3.14 -13.61 6.39
CA SER A 132 1.77 -13.51 6.92
C SER A 132 0.82 -12.63 6.10
N LEU A 133 1.28 -12.09 4.97
CA LEU A 133 0.50 -11.13 4.19
C LEU A 133 -0.74 -11.80 3.56
N GLU A 134 -1.91 -11.26 3.88
CA GLU A 134 -3.22 -11.73 3.41
C GLU A 134 -3.79 -10.81 2.33
N THR A 135 -3.43 -9.52 2.35
CA THR A 135 -3.88 -8.53 1.37
C THR A 135 -2.74 -7.68 0.83
N LEU A 136 -2.66 -7.60 -0.51
CA LEU A 136 -1.73 -6.75 -1.24
C LEU A 136 -2.50 -5.86 -2.22
N VAL A 137 -2.27 -4.55 -2.13
CA VAL A 137 -2.80 -3.56 -3.06
C VAL A 137 -1.65 -2.74 -3.62
N LEU A 138 -1.51 -2.72 -4.94
CA LEU A 138 -0.57 -1.88 -5.65
C LEU A 138 -1.34 -0.99 -6.63
N PHE A 139 -1.16 0.33 -6.53
CA PHE A 139 -1.82 1.31 -7.37
C PHE A 139 -0.79 2.23 -8.05
N LYS A 140 -0.84 2.31 -9.38
CA LYS A 140 0.03 3.16 -10.23
C LYS A 140 1.52 3.00 -9.89
N TYR A 141 1.93 1.76 -9.60
CA TYR A 141 3.31 1.40 -9.32
C TYR A 141 4.02 1.05 -10.63
N PHE A 142 5.19 1.63 -10.89
CA PHE A 142 6.04 1.14 -11.98
C PHE A 142 6.82 -0.07 -11.49
N ALA A 143 6.59 -1.21 -12.15
CA ALA A 143 7.27 -2.46 -11.85
C ALA A 143 7.99 -2.94 -13.11
N ALA A 144 9.27 -3.30 -12.99
CA ALA A 144 9.97 -4.02 -14.03
C ALA A 144 9.26 -5.37 -14.31
N GLU A 145 9.47 -5.92 -15.51
CA GLU A 145 8.90 -7.22 -15.87
C GLU A 145 9.24 -8.29 -14.81
N GLY A 146 8.23 -9.05 -14.39
CA GLY A 146 8.39 -10.08 -13.36
C GLY A 146 8.44 -9.57 -11.91
N ALA A 147 8.60 -8.27 -11.66
CA ALA A 147 8.74 -7.77 -10.29
C ALA A 147 7.47 -7.96 -9.44
N ILE A 148 6.28 -7.82 -10.05
CA ILE A 148 5.00 -8.08 -9.38
C ILE A 148 4.88 -9.57 -9.02
N GLN A 149 5.23 -10.46 -9.95
CA GLN A 149 5.18 -11.91 -9.75
C GLN A 149 6.16 -12.36 -8.66
N ASN A 150 7.38 -11.81 -8.67
CA ASN A 150 8.39 -12.04 -7.64
C ASN A 150 7.96 -11.51 -6.27
N LEU A 151 7.17 -10.45 -6.22
CA LEU A 151 6.61 -9.93 -4.97
C LEU A 151 5.49 -10.85 -4.46
N ILE A 152 4.55 -11.25 -5.32
CA ILE A 152 3.43 -12.13 -4.97
C ILE A 152 3.92 -13.49 -4.44
N SER A 153 4.99 -14.04 -5.03
CA SER A 153 5.52 -15.36 -4.63
C SER A 153 6.07 -15.40 -3.19
N LYS A 154 6.35 -14.23 -2.59
CA LYS A 154 6.75 -14.11 -1.18
C LYS A 154 5.58 -14.30 -0.19
N PHE A 155 4.34 -14.30 -0.68
CA PHE A 155 3.14 -14.26 0.16
C PHE A 155 2.29 -15.53 0.00
N PRO A 156 2.69 -16.64 0.64
CA PRO A 156 1.97 -17.92 0.51
C PRO A 156 0.55 -17.89 1.10
N LEU A 157 0.23 -16.89 1.93
CA LEU A 157 -1.07 -16.71 2.58
C LEU A 157 -1.93 -15.61 1.91
N LEU A 158 -1.50 -15.08 0.77
CA LEU A 158 -2.21 -13.99 0.09
C LEU A 158 -3.61 -14.42 -0.35
N GLU A 159 -4.63 -13.74 0.17
CA GLU A 159 -6.04 -14.00 -0.14
C GLU A 159 -6.64 -12.94 -1.06
N ASN A 160 -6.17 -11.69 -0.99
CA ASN A 160 -6.70 -10.57 -1.77
C ASN A 160 -5.57 -9.84 -2.49
N LEU A 161 -5.66 -9.75 -3.82
CA LEU A 161 -4.68 -9.06 -4.66
C LEU A 161 -5.36 -8.01 -5.54
N TRP A 162 -4.89 -6.77 -5.45
CA TRP A 162 -5.35 -5.66 -6.28
C TRP A 162 -4.16 -5.03 -7.01
N ILE A 163 -4.22 -5.06 -8.34
CA ILE A 163 -3.22 -4.47 -9.24
C ILE A 163 -3.94 -3.42 -10.07
N ILE A 164 -3.62 -2.15 -9.85
CA ILE A 164 -4.39 -1.05 -10.42
C ILE A 164 -3.46 -0.05 -11.11
N GLY A 165 -3.79 0.37 -12.33
CA GLY A 165 -3.11 1.47 -13.01
C GLY A 165 -1.70 1.13 -13.53
N PHE A 166 -1.44 -0.13 -13.91
CA PHE A 166 -0.14 -0.53 -14.46
C PHE A 166 -0.14 -0.44 -15.98
N THR A 167 0.42 0.64 -16.54
CA THR A 167 0.47 0.84 -18.00
C THR A 167 1.45 -0.11 -18.68
N GLU A 168 2.56 -0.48 -18.04
CA GLU A 168 3.60 -1.32 -18.66
C GLU A 168 3.32 -2.83 -18.55
N LEU A 169 2.30 -3.21 -17.77
CA LEU A 169 1.99 -4.62 -17.53
C LEU A 169 1.28 -5.23 -18.73
N GLU A 170 2.03 -5.91 -19.61
CA GLU A 170 1.45 -6.60 -20.76
C GLU A 170 0.91 -8.00 -20.44
N ARG A 171 1.57 -8.71 -19.52
CA ARG A 171 1.23 -10.09 -19.16
C ARG A 171 1.35 -10.28 -17.66
N MET A 172 0.40 -10.99 -17.09
CA MET A 172 0.40 -11.33 -15.66
C MET A 172 0.17 -12.83 -15.49
N SER A 173 0.97 -13.46 -14.64
CA SER A 173 0.76 -14.84 -14.22
C SER A 173 0.71 -14.86 -12.70
N VAL A 174 -0.31 -15.50 -12.14
CA VAL A 174 -0.51 -15.60 -10.69
C VAL A 174 -0.62 -17.06 -10.31
N GLN A 175 0.35 -17.52 -9.52
CA GLN A 175 0.34 -18.85 -8.93
C GLN A 175 0.28 -18.70 -7.43
N ASN A 176 -0.91 -18.86 -6.86
CA ASN A 176 -1.11 -18.76 -5.42
C ASN A 176 -2.31 -19.61 -4.99
N LEU A 177 -2.07 -20.61 -4.15
CA LEU A 177 -3.09 -21.58 -3.77
C LEU A 177 -4.18 -21.01 -2.86
N ARG A 178 -3.93 -19.88 -2.20
CA ARG A 178 -4.83 -19.26 -1.20
C ARG A 178 -5.57 -18.04 -1.73
N LEU A 179 -5.23 -17.57 -2.92
CA LEU A 179 -5.82 -16.36 -3.47
C LEU A 179 -7.32 -16.56 -3.70
N LYS A 180 -8.13 -15.74 -3.05
CA LYS A 180 -9.60 -15.78 -3.11
C LYS A 180 -10.14 -14.72 -4.05
N ARG A 181 -9.50 -13.54 -4.07
CA ARG A 181 -9.92 -12.37 -4.84
C ARG A 181 -8.76 -11.77 -5.62
N LEU A 182 -8.96 -11.58 -6.91
CA LEU A 182 -8.02 -10.90 -7.80
C LEU A 182 -8.72 -9.80 -8.58
N HIS A 183 -8.25 -8.57 -8.37
CA HIS A 183 -8.73 -7.38 -9.07
C HIS A 183 -7.59 -6.76 -9.86
N ILE A 184 -7.78 -6.63 -11.17
CA ILE A 184 -6.87 -5.97 -12.08
C ILE A 184 -7.67 -4.86 -12.76
N ALA A 185 -7.21 -3.61 -12.67
CA ALA A 185 -7.96 -2.48 -13.22
C ALA A 185 -7.04 -1.40 -13.78
N GLY A 186 -7.46 -0.69 -14.83
CA GLY A 186 -6.68 0.42 -15.39
C GLY A 186 -5.30 0.01 -15.92
N CYS A 187 -5.13 -1.25 -16.30
CA CYS A 187 -3.88 -1.79 -16.86
C CYS A 187 -3.97 -1.77 -18.38
N LEU A 188 -3.67 -0.61 -18.97
CA LEU A 188 -4.06 -0.27 -20.35
C LEU A 188 -3.45 -1.18 -21.45
N ASN A 189 -2.25 -1.72 -21.23
CA ASN A 189 -1.55 -2.56 -22.20
C ASN A 189 -1.65 -4.07 -21.88
N LEU A 190 -2.52 -4.46 -20.95
CA LEU A 190 -2.64 -5.86 -20.51
C LEU A 190 -3.26 -6.73 -21.60
N LYS A 191 -2.45 -7.65 -22.15
CA LYS A 191 -2.82 -8.55 -23.25
C LYS A 191 -3.20 -9.95 -22.77
N ALA A 192 -2.65 -10.41 -21.65
CA ALA A 192 -2.92 -11.75 -21.14
C ALA A 192 -2.82 -11.86 -19.62
N VAL A 193 -3.72 -12.64 -19.02
CA VAL A 193 -3.69 -13.01 -17.60
C VAL A 193 -3.86 -14.51 -17.46
N GLU A 194 -2.91 -15.13 -16.77
CA GLU A 194 -2.92 -16.55 -16.41
C GLU A 194 -3.03 -16.69 -14.89
N VAL A 195 -4.02 -17.43 -14.42
CA VAL A 195 -4.24 -17.61 -12.98
C VAL A 195 -4.33 -19.10 -12.64
N CYS A 196 -3.48 -19.53 -11.72
CA CYS A 196 -3.51 -20.86 -11.12
C CYS A 196 -3.79 -20.69 -9.63
N SER A 197 -5.07 -20.67 -9.27
CA SER A 197 -5.52 -20.54 -7.88
C SER A 197 -6.86 -21.27 -7.69
N PRO A 198 -6.87 -22.43 -7.02
CA PRO A 198 -8.08 -23.25 -6.88
C PRO A 198 -9.13 -22.62 -5.96
N ASP A 199 -8.71 -21.77 -5.01
CA ASP A 199 -9.57 -21.09 -4.04
C ASP A 199 -10.13 -19.75 -4.57
N LEU A 200 -9.74 -19.34 -5.79
CA LEU A 200 -10.16 -18.07 -6.38
C LEU A 200 -11.65 -18.11 -6.71
N PHE A 201 -12.45 -17.28 -6.05
CA PHE A 201 -13.88 -17.14 -6.31
C PHE A 201 -14.31 -15.75 -6.77
N GLU A 202 -13.41 -14.77 -6.77
CA GLU A 202 -13.69 -13.44 -7.29
C GLU A 202 -12.55 -13.00 -8.20
N PHE A 203 -12.86 -12.78 -9.48
CA PHE A 203 -11.91 -12.26 -10.45
C PHE A 203 -12.54 -11.11 -11.22
N HIS A 204 -11.85 -9.98 -11.21
CA HIS A 204 -12.24 -8.79 -11.94
C HIS A 204 -11.05 -8.28 -12.73
N CYS A 205 -11.24 -8.06 -14.03
CA CYS A 205 -10.25 -7.45 -14.89
C CYS A 205 -10.93 -6.35 -15.72
N THR A 206 -10.41 -5.14 -15.66
CA THR A 206 -10.82 -4.02 -16.52
C THR A 206 -9.61 -3.49 -17.27
N GLY A 207 -9.80 -3.18 -18.55
CA GLY A 207 -8.75 -2.72 -19.46
C GLY A 207 -9.34 -2.26 -20.78
N ARG A 208 -8.57 -1.49 -21.54
CA ARG A 208 -8.99 -0.98 -22.87
C ARG A 208 -9.22 -2.09 -23.88
N GLU A 209 -8.34 -3.10 -23.90
CA GLU A 209 -8.48 -4.30 -24.72
C GLU A 209 -8.95 -5.46 -23.85
N SER A 210 -9.68 -6.43 -24.42
CA SER A 210 -10.06 -7.67 -23.71
C SER A 210 -8.85 -8.62 -23.64
N PRO A 211 -8.16 -8.77 -22.50
CA PRO A 211 -7.01 -9.65 -22.38
C PRO A 211 -7.43 -11.10 -22.67
N LYS A 212 -6.50 -11.91 -23.16
CA LYS A 212 -6.69 -13.37 -23.17
C LYS A 212 -6.58 -13.89 -21.74
N PHE A 213 -7.59 -14.65 -21.31
CA PHE A 213 -7.65 -15.19 -19.96
C PHE A 213 -7.52 -16.71 -20.00
N SER A 214 -6.67 -17.25 -19.14
CA SER A 214 -6.62 -18.67 -18.81
C SER A 214 -6.67 -18.81 -17.31
N VAL A 215 -7.66 -19.54 -16.80
CA VAL A 215 -7.72 -19.90 -15.38
C VAL A 215 -7.70 -21.42 -15.27
N ALA A 216 -6.61 -21.96 -14.76
CA ALA A 216 -6.49 -23.38 -14.52
C ALA A 216 -7.15 -23.72 -13.17
N ASP A 217 -7.87 -24.85 -13.15
CA ASP A 217 -8.35 -25.50 -11.92
C ASP A 217 -9.33 -24.69 -11.03
N MET A 218 -10.06 -23.73 -11.59
CA MET A 218 -11.06 -22.95 -10.84
C MET A 218 -12.20 -23.85 -10.34
N LYS A 219 -12.38 -23.93 -9.00
CA LYS A 219 -13.60 -24.49 -8.40
C LYS A 219 -14.78 -23.51 -8.40
N ALA A 220 -14.57 -22.28 -8.89
CA ALA A 220 -15.48 -21.19 -8.58
C ALA A 220 -16.66 -21.00 -9.54
N SER A 221 -17.83 -20.90 -8.92
CA SER A 221 -19.06 -20.28 -9.41
C SER A 221 -18.99 -18.73 -9.46
N GLY A 222 -17.80 -18.17 -9.30
CA GLY A 222 -17.52 -16.74 -9.22
C GLY A 222 -17.42 -16.11 -10.59
N GLY A 223 -18.36 -15.22 -10.93
CA GLY A 223 -18.44 -14.63 -12.25
C GLY A 223 -17.17 -13.87 -12.64
N LEU A 224 -16.53 -14.32 -13.71
CA LEU A 224 -15.58 -13.52 -14.48
C LEU A 224 -16.34 -12.29 -15.00
N LYS A 225 -16.07 -11.11 -14.44
CA LYS A 225 -16.70 -9.87 -14.89
C LYS A 225 -15.65 -8.96 -15.48
N PHE A 226 -15.72 -8.81 -16.80
CA PHE A 226 -15.06 -7.74 -17.53
C PHE A 226 -15.98 -6.51 -17.47
N GLU A 227 -15.50 -5.40 -16.94
CA GLU A 227 -16.23 -4.12 -16.95
C GLU A 227 -15.36 -3.07 -17.63
N ASP A 228 -15.98 -2.15 -18.37
CA ASP A 228 -15.31 -1.04 -19.04
C ASP A 228 -14.76 -0.02 -18.00
N GLU A 229 -13.60 0.56 -18.28
CA GLU A 229 -12.80 1.42 -17.38
C GLU A 229 -13.54 2.69 -16.93
N THR A 230 -14.55 3.13 -17.69
CA THR A 230 -15.34 4.34 -17.41
C THR A 230 -16.28 4.21 -16.21
N SER A 231 -16.47 2.99 -15.69
CA SER A 231 -17.43 2.76 -14.61
C SER A 231 -16.86 3.19 -13.26
N ARG A 232 -17.47 4.25 -12.66
CA ARG A 232 -17.32 4.63 -11.24
C ARG A 232 -17.54 3.47 -10.25
N ILE A 233 -17.95 2.31 -10.73
CA ILE A 233 -18.14 1.04 -10.02
C ILE A 233 -16.83 0.49 -9.47
N TRP A 234 -15.73 0.48 -10.25
CA TRP A 234 -14.44 -0.02 -9.74
C TRP A 234 -13.99 0.84 -8.56
N LEU A 235 -14.09 2.16 -8.68
CA LEU A 235 -13.74 3.11 -7.62
C LEU A 235 -14.57 2.86 -6.36
N LYS A 236 -15.89 2.66 -6.51
CA LYS A 236 -16.77 2.30 -5.39
C LYS A 236 -16.36 0.99 -4.73
N ARG A 237 -15.98 -0.04 -5.50
CA ARG A 237 -15.50 -1.32 -4.97
C ARG A 237 -14.16 -1.16 -4.26
N PHE A 238 -13.24 -0.40 -4.83
CA PHE A 238 -11.94 -0.10 -4.24
C PHE A 238 -12.08 0.69 -2.94
N LYS A 239 -12.90 1.74 -2.90
CA LYS A 239 -13.25 2.45 -1.66
C LYS A 239 -13.85 1.53 -0.61
N ARG A 240 -14.86 0.74 -1.00
CA ARG A 240 -15.48 -0.24 -0.10
C ARG A 240 -14.46 -1.27 0.41
N MET A 241 -13.54 -1.71 -0.43
CA MET A 241 -12.46 -2.60 -0.04
C MET A 241 -11.52 -1.92 0.97
N LEU A 242 -11.06 -0.69 0.72
CA LEU A 242 -10.22 0.05 1.66
C LEU A 242 -10.91 0.24 3.02
N ILE A 243 -12.20 0.58 3.02
CA ILE A 243 -13.01 0.69 4.24
C ILE A 243 -13.08 -0.67 4.96
N ASN A 244 -13.39 -1.75 4.24
CA ASN A 244 -13.62 -3.06 4.84
C ASN A 244 -12.34 -3.77 5.29
N ILE A 245 -11.23 -3.60 4.58
CA ILE A 245 -9.96 -4.29 4.83
C ILE A 245 -9.09 -3.51 5.79
N VAL A 246 -9.12 -2.18 5.72
CA VAL A 246 -8.14 -1.31 6.36
C VAL A 246 -8.78 -0.42 7.42
N GLY A 247 -10.12 -0.36 7.49
CA GLY A 247 -10.82 0.52 8.42
C GLY A 247 -10.62 2.01 8.14
N ILE A 248 -10.00 2.37 7.01
CA ILE A 248 -9.79 3.75 6.58
C ILE A 248 -11.16 4.37 6.33
N LYS A 249 -11.43 5.51 6.97
CA LYS A 249 -12.70 6.24 6.80
C LYS A 249 -12.75 6.87 5.41
N ASP A 250 -13.95 7.05 4.87
CA ASP A 250 -14.17 7.54 3.48
C ASP A 250 -13.43 8.87 3.20
N ASP A 251 -13.28 9.71 4.23
CA ASP A 251 -12.61 11.02 4.19
C ASP A 251 -11.09 10.92 3.94
N GLU A 252 -10.45 9.86 4.46
CA GLU A 252 -9.01 9.58 4.30
C GLU A 252 -8.72 8.90 2.95
N ILE A 253 -9.72 8.23 2.37
CA ILE A 253 -9.63 7.59 1.04
C ILE A 253 -9.66 8.63 -0.10
N LEU A 254 -10.25 9.81 0.14
CA LEU A 254 -10.29 10.89 -0.85
C LEU A 254 -8.89 11.42 -1.21
N GLY A 255 -7.93 11.35 -0.29
CA GLY A 255 -6.50 11.63 -0.53
C GLY A 255 -5.67 10.40 -0.92
N MET A 256 -6.31 9.33 -1.41
CA MET A 256 -5.62 8.18 -2.03
C MET A 256 -6.00 7.96 -3.50
N ILE A 257 -7.03 8.67 -3.98
CA ILE A 257 -7.65 8.43 -5.27
C ILE A 257 -7.98 9.73 -5.99
N TYR A 258 -6.97 10.57 -6.22
CA TYR A 258 -7.04 11.51 -7.35
C TYR A 258 -6.87 10.75 -8.67
N VAL A 259 -8.00 10.51 -9.33
CA VAL A 259 -8.06 10.09 -10.74
C VAL A 259 -8.37 11.35 -11.52
N GLU A 260 -7.36 11.89 -12.23
CA GLU A 260 -7.60 12.83 -13.32
C GLU A 260 -8.35 12.15 -14.46
#